data_AF-A0A183GB06-F1
#
_entry.id   AF-A0A183GB06-F1
#
_cell.length_a   1.000
_cell.length_b   1.000
_cell.length_c   1.000
_cell.angle_alpha   90.00
_cell.angle_beta   90.00
_cell.angle_gamma   90.00
#
_symmetry.space_group_name_H-M   'P 1'
#
loop_
_entity.id
_entity.type
_entity.pdbx_description
1 polymer ?
#
loop_
_entity_poly.entity_id
_entity_poly.type
_entity_poly.pdbx_seq_one_letter_code
_entity_poly.pdbx_strand_id
1 'polypeptide(L)' 'MGSNDPTLGENLLNLKDISETAVLDAIEDRFNHKRIYTNVGGVLLAVNPFEKYSIYDKSVIAQYQQLNKFA' A
#
# COMPACT_ATOMS: atom_id res chain seq x y z
N MET A 1 2.59 19.81 13.90
CA MET A 1 1.19 19.34 14.00
C MET A 1 0.77 18.87 12.62
N GLY A 2 0.40 17.58 12.50
CA GLY A 2 -0.01 16.94 11.25
C GLY A 2 1.15 16.41 10.42
N SER A 3 1.71 15.27 10.81
CA SER A 3 2.48 14.43 9.88
C SER A 3 1.52 13.96 8.79
N ASN A 4 1.55 14.61 7.62
CA ASN A 4 0.91 14.14 6.39
C ASN A 4 1.66 12.91 5.87
N ASP A 5 1.66 11.82 6.63
CA ASP A 5 2.17 10.54 6.15
C ASP A 5 1.08 9.89 5.29
N PRO A 6 1.18 9.92 3.95
CA PRO A 6 0.19 9.33 3.07
C PRO A 6 0.08 7.81 3.26
N THR A 7 1.02 7.18 3.99
CA THR A 7 1.05 5.73 4.23
C THR A 7 0.30 5.30 5.49
N LEU A 8 -0.18 6.24 6.32
CA LEU A 8 -0.89 5.90 7.56
C LEU A 8 -2.18 5.11 7.27
N GLY A 9 -2.83 5.34 6.13
CA GLY A 9 -3.99 4.53 5.68
C GLY A 9 -3.62 3.20 5.03
N GLU A 10 -2.33 2.94 4.78
CA GLU A 10 -1.84 1.79 4.00
C GLU A 10 -1.36 0.61 4.85
N ASN A 11 -1.21 0.78 6.16
CA ASN A 11 -0.75 -0.30 7.04
C ASN A 11 -1.94 -1.11 7.60
N LEU A 12 -1.96 -2.43 7.41
CA LEU A 12 -2.99 -3.30 7.99
C LEU A 12 -2.95 -3.31 9.52
N LEU A 13 -1.81 -2.97 10.14
CA LEU A 13 -1.73 -2.83 11.60
C LEU A 13 -2.58 -1.68 12.15
N ASN A 14 -3.05 -0.76 11.28
CA ASN A 14 -3.88 0.37 11.69
C ASN A 14 -5.38 0.04 11.66
N LEU A 15 -5.75 -1.21 11.31
CA LEU A 15 -7.14 -1.66 11.41
C LEU A 15 -7.57 -1.71 12.88
N LYS A 16 -8.76 -1.20 13.16
CA LYS A 16 -9.37 -1.23 14.50
C LYS A 16 -9.76 -2.66 14.91
N ASP A 17 -10.11 -3.48 13.93
CA ASP A 17 -10.37 -4.90 14.07
C ASP A 17 -9.34 -5.68 13.24
N ILE A 18 -8.66 -6.63 13.89
CA ILE A 18 -7.62 -7.48 13.29
C ILE A 18 -8.11 -8.92 13.09
N SER A 19 -9.43 -9.14 13.10
CA SER A 19 -10.03 -10.40 12.70
C SER A 19 -9.62 -10.78 11.27
N GLU A 20 -9.55 -12.09 10.99
CA GLU A 20 -9.22 -12.61 9.66
C GLU A 20 -10.14 -12.01 8.58
N THR A 21 -11.44 -11.90 8.89
CA THR A 21 -12.43 -11.26 8.01
C THR A 21 -12.09 -9.80 7.74
N ALA A 22 -11.82 -8.99 8.77
CA ALA A 22 -11.49 -7.58 8.58
C ALA A 22 -10.20 -7.37 7.75
N VAL A 23 -9.22 -8.25 7.92
CA VAL A 23 -7.98 -8.25 7.12
C VAL A 23 -8.28 -8.57 5.66
N LEU A 24 -9.08 -9.61 5.40
CA LEU A 24 -9.47 -10.00 4.04
C LEU A 24 -10.27 -8.89 3.35
N ASP A 25 -11.26 -8.31 4.04
CA ASP A 25 -12.08 -7.21 3.53
C ASP A 25 -11.22 -5.99 3.15
N ALA A 26 -10.23 -5.64 3.99
CA ALA A 26 -9.33 -4.54 3.71
C ALA A 26 -8.41 -4.79 2.49
N ILE A 27 -7.94 -6.03 2.31
CA ILE A 27 -7.14 -6.41 1.15
C ILE A 27 -8.00 -6.43 -0.12
N GLU A 28 -9.22 -6.96 -0.04
CA GLU A 28 -10.17 -7.01 -1.16
C GLU A 28 -10.58 -5.60 -1.61
N ASP A 29 -10.95 -4.72 -0.67
CA ASP A 29 -11.29 -3.32 -0.98
C ASP A 29 -10.15 -2.61 -1.71
N ARG A 30 -8.91 -2.76 -1.24
CA ARG A 30 -7.73 -2.17 -1.89
C ARG A 30 -7.49 -2.74 -3.28
N PHE A 31 -7.62 -4.05 -3.43
CA PHE A 31 -7.47 -4.71 -4.72
C PHE A 31 -8.49 -4.18 -5.73
N ASN A 32 -9.75 -4.03 -5.32
CA ASN A 32 -10.82 -3.46 -6.15
C ASN A 32 -10.54 -2.01 -6.57
N HIS A 33 -9.75 -1.27 -5.78
CA HIS A 33 -9.26 0.07 -6.10
C HIS A 33 -7.90 0.07 -6.84
N LYS A 34 -7.47 -1.07 -7.41
CA LYS A 34 -6.19 -1.24 -8.13
C LYS A 34 -4.94 -0.96 -7.28
N ARG A 35 -5.04 -1.15 -5.96
CA ARG A 35 -3.93 -1.00 -5.01
C ARG A 35 -3.47 -2.37 -4.53
N ILE A 36 -2.40 -2.86 -5.14
CA ILE A 36 -1.91 -4.23 -4.93
C ILE A 36 -0.81 -4.36 -3.87
N TYR A 37 -0.33 -3.24 -3.35
CA TYR A 37 0.70 -3.17 -2.33
C TYR A 37 0.10 -2.73 -1.00
N THR A 38 0.44 -3.43 0.07
CA THR A 38 -0.10 -3.16 1.40
C THR A 38 0.96 -3.40 2.46
N ASN A 39 1.20 -2.39 3.30
CA ASN A 39 2.14 -2.50 4.41
C ASN A 39 1.52 -3.34 5.54
N VAL A 40 2.33 -4.20 6.14
CA VAL A 40 1.98 -5.00 7.32
C VAL A 40 3.17 -4.94 8.28
N GLY A 41 3.20 -3.91 9.12
CA GLY A 41 4.38 -3.63 9.94
C GLY A 41 5.62 -3.41 9.08
N GLY A 42 6.65 -4.23 9.28
CA GLY A 42 7.91 -4.18 8.52
C GLY A 42 7.90 -4.98 7.21
N VAL A 43 6.77 -5.57 6.82
CA VAL A 43 6.64 -6.40 5.61
C VAL A 43 5.72 -5.71 4.60
N LEU A 44 6.00 -5.90 3.31
CA LEU A 44 5.15 -5.45 2.21
C LEU A 44 4.42 -6.65 1.59
N LEU A 45 3.09 -6.66 1.67
CA LEU A 45 2.23 -7.64 0.99
C LEU A 45 1.97 -7.19 -0.45
N ALA A 46 2.08 -8.11 -1.41
CA ALA A 46 1.76 -7.88 -2.81
C ALA A 46 0.69 -8.88 -3.30
N VAL A 47 -0.38 -8.39 -3.92
CA VAL A 47 -1.46 -9.20 -4.52
C VAL A 47 -1.34 -9.16 -6.04
N ASN A 48 -1.35 -10.31 -6.71
CA ASN A 48 -1.18 -10.36 -8.16
C ASN A 48 -2.47 -9.88 -8.89
N PRO A 49 -2.42 -8.78 -9.67
CA PRO A 49 -3.60 -8.29 -10.40
C PRO A 49 -3.95 -9.11 -11.64
N PHE A 50 -3.04 -9.98 -12.12
CA PHE A 50 -3.17 -10.67 -13.42
C PHE A 50 -3.42 -9.74 -14.64
N GLU A 51 -3.22 -8.44 -14.47
CA GLU A 51 -3.28 -7.41 -15.51
C GLU A 51 -2.11 -6.42 -15.35
N LYS A 52 -1.85 -5.61 -16.38
CA LYS A 52 -0.75 -4.64 -16.35
C LYS A 52 -1.17 -3.33 -15.70
N TYR A 53 -0.45 -2.89 -14.68
CA TYR A 53 -0.56 -1.56 -14.09
C TYR A 53 0.62 -0.67 -14.48
N SER A 54 0.33 0.61 -14.78
CA SER A 54 1.33 1.66 -15.08
C SER A 54 2.09 2.16 -13.84
N ILE A 55 2.20 1.33 -12.81
CA ILE A 55 2.89 1.65 -11.55
C ILE A 55 4.40 1.33 -11.61
N TYR A 56 4.86 0.72 -12.71
CA TYR A 56 6.28 0.38 -12.94
C TYR A 56 6.94 1.30 -13.98
N ASP A 57 6.26 2.36 -14.39
CA ASP A 57 6.79 3.31 -15.38
C ASP A 57 7.96 4.11 -14.81
N LYS A 58 8.82 4.61 -15.70
CA LYS A 58 10.02 5.40 -15.32
C LYS A 58 9.68 6.59 -14.42
N SER A 59 8.53 7.22 -14.64
CA SER A 59 8.04 8.34 -13.83
C SER A 59 7.77 7.93 -12.38
N VAL A 60 7.18 6.75 -12.16
CA VAL A 60 6.88 6.23 -10.82
C VAL A 60 8.17 5.83 -10.11
N ILE A 61 9.08 5.15 -10.81
CA ILE A 61 10.40 4.79 -10.27
C ILE A 61 11.16 6.04 -9.80
N ALA A 62 11.18 7.10 -10.62
CA ALA A 62 11.84 8.35 -10.27
C ALA A 62 11.23 9.02 -9.02
N GLN A 63 9.90 8.98 -8.86
CA GLN A 63 9.21 9.50 -7.68
C GLN A 63 9.65 8.75 -6.41
N TYR A 64 9.63 7.43 -6.42
CA TYR A 64 10.08 6.62 -5.27
C TYR A 64 11.56 6.84 -4.94
N GLN A 65 12.42 6.95 -5.95
CA GLN A 65 13.84 7.28 -5.74
C GLN A 65 14.04 8.66 -5.13
N GLN A 66 13.22 9.65 -5.51
CA GLN A 66 13.27 10.98 -4.92
C GLN A 66 12.83 10.96 -3.47
N LEU A 67 11.73 10.26 -3.14
CA LEU A 67 11.24 10.14 -1.76
C LEU A 67 12.29 9.51 -0.83
N ASN A 68 12.96 8.44 -1.28
CA ASN A 68 14.01 7.78 -0.50
C ASN A 68 15.27 8.62 -0.29
N LYS A 69 15.51 9.67 -1.08
CA LYS A 69 16.66 10.59 -0.86
C LYS A 69 16.46 11.54 0.31
N PHE A 70 15.23 11.67 0.81
CA PHE A 70 14.88 12.56 1.92
C PHE A 70 14.40 11.80 3.17
N ALA A 71 14.45 10.46 3.15
CA ALA A 71 14.07 9.58 4.25
C ALA A 71 15.30 9.14 5.07
#